data_AF-A0A9P5UDD5-F1
#
_entry.id   AF-A0A9P5UDD5-F1
#
_cell.length_a   1.000
_cell.length_b   1.000
_cell.length_c   1.000
_cell.angle_alpha   90.00
_cell.angle_beta   90.00
_cell.angle_gamma   90.00
#
_symmetry.space_group_name_H-M   'P 1'
#
loop_
_entity.id
_entity.type
_entity.pdbx_description
1 polymer ?
#
loop_
_entity_poly.entity_id
_entity_poly.type
_entity_poly.pdbx_seq_one_letter_code
_entity_poly.pdbx_strand_id
1 'polypeptide(L)'
;MTATVMIWDIVLHIADDVELLSLPGRFQSPTVVHFLSRFLSLVFSCVIFADNAQTCAPTLTVVAIGINFVALAFTLFQFFIRVRVIYCEDSWFKTGFFATLWVLASGGASLNFDFNVATPLAGCTKHPSTSVLIRLGLPILAILVYDSCVFLAISFQIYKLSSLFVGAKPQCNQKEYGTRDGPTPQFIQSFKARALTLVGRELPSLTRAILQDGQLYYLMSLGVSAITLVLLLHPSIYSGYRPLLVPMHTVLLNIMAGYVFREVRLGRMRERELSTLAITLHQQHQAEETLSLHSIRHDEEAEEDSS
;
A
#
# COMPACT_ATOMS: atom_id res chain seq x y z
N MET A 1 11.73 -16.79 14.35
CA MET A 1 11.46 -15.34 14.40
C MET A 1 10.25 -14.96 13.56
N THR A 2 10.21 -15.24 12.25
CA THR A 2 9.05 -14.93 11.39
C THR A 2 7.74 -15.57 11.86
N ALA A 3 7.76 -16.85 12.24
CA ALA A 3 6.58 -17.55 12.76
C ALA A 3 6.05 -16.86 14.03
N THR A 4 6.95 -16.49 14.95
CA THR A 4 6.61 -15.77 16.18
C THR A 4 5.94 -14.44 15.87
N VAL A 5 6.48 -13.65 14.95
CA VAL A 5 5.92 -12.36 14.54
C VAL A 5 4.54 -12.54 13.90
N MET A 6 4.37 -13.54 13.03
CA MET A 6 3.08 -13.83 12.40
C MET A 6 2.02 -14.29 13.41
N ILE A 7 2.39 -15.19 14.31
CA ILE A 7 1.49 -15.66 15.38
C ILE A 7 1.10 -14.48 16.27
N TRP A 8 2.08 -13.66 16.66
CA TRP A 8 1.84 -12.48 17.47
C TRP A 8 0.90 -11.48 16.80
N ASP A 9 1.10 -11.19 15.51
CA ASP A 9 0.23 -10.30 14.75
C ASP A 9 -1.22 -10.83 14.64
N ILE A 10 -1.39 -12.15 14.44
CA ILE A 10 -2.71 -12.80 14.39
C ILE A 10 -3.39 -12.70 15.76
N VAL A 11 -2.67 -13.00 16.85
CA VAL A 11 -3.23 -12.94 18.21
C VAL A 11 -3.65 -11.51 18.57
N LEU A 12 -2.85 -10.50 18.22
CA LEU A 12 -3.18 -9.10 18.51
C LEU A 12 -4.44 -8.62 17.78
N HIS A 13 -4.69 -9.11 16.57
CA HIS A 13 -5.79 -8.64 15.74
C HIS A 13 -6.96 -9.62 15.64
N ILE A 14 -6.97 -10.67 16.48
CA ILE A 14 -8.01 -11.70 16.41
C ILE A 14 -9.41 -11.15 16.70
N ALA A 15 -9.52 -10.14 17.57
CA ALA A 15 -10.79 -9.48 17.87
C ALA A 15 -11.34 -8.77 16.63
N ASP A 16 -10.50 -8.04 15.92
CA ASP A 16 -10.85 -7.37 14.67
C ASP A 16 -11.23 -8.39 13.58
N ASP A 17 -10.51 -9.51 13.49
CA ASP A 17 -10.79 -10.56 12.52
C ASP A 17 -12.15 -11.26 12.79
N VAL A 18 -12.50 -11.45 14.07
CA VAL A 18 -13.83 -11.97 14.49
C VAL A 18 -14.93 -10.95 14.19
N GLU A 19 -14.68 -9.68 14.46
CA GLU A 19 -15.60 -8.58 14.12
C GLU A 19 -15.85 -8.56 12.60
N LEU A 20 -14.81 -8.72 11.79
CA LEU A 20 -14.89 -8.75 10.33
C LEU A 20 -15.75 -9.90 9.80
N LEU A 21 -15.76 -11.05 10.49
CA LEU A 21 -16.62 -12.20 10.19
C LEU A 21 -18.07 -12.02 10.66
N SER A 22 -18.30 -11.17 11.66
CA SER A 22 -19.63 -10.85 12.18
C SER A 22 -20.41 -9.84 11.33
N LEU A 23 -19.72 -9.10 10.45
CA LEU A 23 -20.33 -8.09 9.58
C LEU A 23 -21.23 -8.71 8.49
N PRO A 24 -22.38 -8.08 8.17
CA PRO A 24 -23.23 -8.50 7.06
C PRO A 24 -22.46 -8.37 5.72
N GLY A 25 -22.32 -9.48 4.99
CA GLY A 25 -21.44 -9.56 3.80
C GLY A 25 -20.12 -10.33 4.01
N ARG A 26 -20.08 -11.24 5.00
CA ARG A 26 -18.94 -12.07 5.43
C ARG A 26 -18.09 -12.73 4.33
N PHE A 27 -18.66 -13.10 3.19
CA PHE A 27 -17.97 -13.88 2.13
C PHE A 27 -17.77 -13.12 0.81
N GLN A 28 -17.50 -11.83 0.87
CA GLN A 28 -16.99 -11.15 -0.32
C GLN A 28 -15.58 -11.66 -0.66
N SER A 29 -15.27 -11.81 -1.96
CA SER A 29 -13.98 -12.32 -2.47
C SER A 29 -12.73 -11.72 -1.78
N PRO A 30 -12.67 -10.42 -1.42
CA PRO A 30 -11.52 -9.83 -0.73
C PRO A 30 -11.26 -10.44 0.67
N THR A 31 -12.31 -10.85 1.38
CA THR A 31 -12.22 -11.44 2.72
C THR A 31 -11.61 -12.84 2.67
N VAL A 32 -12.03 -13.66 1.71
CA VAL A 32 -11.48 -15.02 1.50
C VAL A 32 -9.99 -14.93 1.15
N VAL A 33 -9.63 -14.02 0.24
CA VAL A 33 -8.24 -13.75 -0.14
C VAL A 33 -7.40 -13.36 1.07
N HIS A 34 -7.95 -12.54 1.98
CA HIS A 34 -7.25 -12.13 3.18
C HIS A 34 -6.92 -13.29 4.12
N PHE A 35 -7.91 -14.09 4.49
CA PHE A 35 -7.68 -15.23 5.38
C PHE A 35 -6.78 -16.28 4.73
N LEU A 36 -6.92 -16.52 3.43
CA LEU A 36 -6.08 -17.48 2.71
C LEU A 36 -4.62 -17.02 2.65
N SER A 37 -4.39 -15.75 2.34
CA SER A 37 -3.05 -15.14 2.36
C SER A 37 -2.40 -15.28 3.75
N ARG A 38 -3.13 -14.92 4.81
CA ARG A 38 -2.66 -15.02 6.22
C ARG A 38 -2.31 -16.45 6.62
N PHE A 39 -3.19 -17.40 6.30
CA PHE A 39 -2.98 -18.82 6.60
C PHE A 39 -1.73 -19.35 5.89
N LEU A 40 -1.56 -19.06 4.61
CA LEU A 40 -0.40 -19.50 3.84
C LEU A 40 0.91 -18.86 4.34
N SER A 41 0.91 -17.57 4.69
CA SER A 41 2.08 -16.90 5.28
C SER A 41 2.46 -17.47 6.65
N LEU A 42 1.48 -17.89 7.47
CA LEU A 42 1.73 -18.58 8.73
C LEU A 42 2.35 -19.96 8.50
N VAL A 43 1.75 -20.77 7.62
CA VAL A 43 2.29 -22.10 7.27
C VAL A 43 3.72 -21.97 6.74
N PHE A 44 3.97 -21.05 5.81
CA PHE A 44 5.31 -20.76 5.32
C PHE A 44 6.29 -20.45 6.46
N SER A 45 5.91 -19.57 7.38
CA SER A 45 6.76 -19.19 8.51
C SER A 45 7.05 -20.36 9.45
N CYS A 46 6.07 -21.24 9.67
CA CYS A 46 6.23 -22.46 10.46
C CYS A 46 7.15 -23.48 9.77
N VAL A 47 7.01 -23.67 8.46
CA VAL A 47 7.88 -24.56 7.68
C VAL A 47 9.32 -24.07 7.73
N ILE A 48 9.57 -22.77 7.55
CA ILE A 48 10.92 -22.18 7.67
C ILE A 48 11.48 -22.29 9.09
N PHE A 49 10.63 -22.26 10.12
CA PHE A 49 11.07 -22.47 11.50
C PHE A 49 11.42 -23.95 11.78
N ALA A 50 10.66 -24.87 11.20
CA ALA A 50 10.89 -26.32 11.31
C ALA A 50 12.10 -26.78 10.50
N ASP A 51 12.46 -26.04 9.43
CA ASP A 51 13.72 -26.17 8.72
C ASP A 51 14.86 -25.73 9.64
N ASN A 52 15.30 -26.64 10.51
CA ASN A 52 16.45 -26.40 11.37
C ASN A 52 17.67 -26.17 10.46
N ALA A 53 18.29 -24.99 10.52
CA ALA A 53 19.42 -24.58 9.67
C ALA A 53 20.61 -25.58 9.65
N GLN A 54 20.61 -26.57 10.55
CA GLN A 54 21.57 -27.67 10.65
C GLN A 54 21.32 -28.81 9.63
N THR A 55 20.09 -29.02 9.18
CA THR A 55 19.72 -30.09 8.24
C THR A 55 19.49 -29.42 6.89
N CYS A 56 20.48 -29.40 5.98
CA CYS A 56 20.32 -28.92 4.60
C CYS A 56 19.26 -29.85 3.91
N ALA A 57 17.95 -29.66 4.18
CA ALA A 57 16.82 -30.50 3.77
C ALA A 57 16.08 -29.87 2.57
N PRO A 58 16.56 -30.12 1.33
CA PRO A 58 16.11 -29.37 0.14
C PRO A 58 14.59 -29.51 -0.13
N THR A 59 13.98 -30.62 0.28
CA THR A 59 12.55 -30.85 0.10
C THR A 59 11.68 -29.88 0.90
N LEU A 60 12.05 -29.58 2.16
CA LEU A 60 11.27 -28.69 3.02
C LEU A 60 11.36 -27.24 2.51
N THR A 61 12.55 -26.84 2.07
CA THR A 61 12.81 -25.51 1.50
C THR A 61 12.01 -25.29 0.20
N VAL A 62 11.96 -26.28 -0.70
CA VAL A 62 11.17 -26.19 -1.95
C VAL A 62 9.67 -26.05 -1.65
N VAL A 63 9.15 -26.83 -0.69
CA VAL A 63 7.75 -26.71 -0.25
C VAL A 63 7.48 -25.33 0.34
N ALA A 64 8.38 -24.82 1.19
CA ALA A 64 8.26 -23.49 1.77
C ALA A 64 8.20 -22.39 0.70
N ILE A 65 9.07 -22.44 -0.30
CA ILE A 65 9.10 -21.47 -1.40
C ILE A 65 7.79 -21.53 -2.22
N GLY A 66 7.26 -22.73 -2.48
CA GLY A 66 5.97 -22.89 -3.15
C GLY A 66 4.82 -22.27 -2.38
N ILE A 67 4.74 -22.52 -1.06
CA ILE A 67 3.73 -21.91 -0.19
C ILE A 67 3.89 -20.38 -0.17
N ASN A 68 5.13 -19.89 -0.10
CA ASN A 68 5.44 -18.46 -0.12
C ASN A 68 4.98 -17.79 -1.42
N PHE A 69 5.20 -18.43 -2.57
CA PHE A 69 4.74 -17.94 -3.86
C PHE A 69 3.22 -17.72 -3.87
N VAL A 70 2.45 -18.73 -3.42
CA VAL A 70 0.99 -18.64 -3.37
C VAL A 70 0.55 -17.56 -2.37
N ALA A 71 1.19 -17.49 -1.19
CA ALA A 71 0.90 -16.47 -0.18
C ALA A 71 1.13 -15.04 -0.72
N LEU A 72 2.25 -14.80 -1.39
CA LEU A 72 2.59 -13.51 -2.01
C LEU A 72 1.60 -13.15 -3.12
N ALA A 73 1.25 -14.08 -4.00
CA ALA A 73 0.29 -13.84 -5.07
C ALA A 73 -1.06 -13.33 -4.51
N PHE A 74 -1.54 -13.93 -3.42
CA PHE A 74 -2.75 -13.47 -2.73
C PHE A 74 -2.55 -12.11 -2.03
N THR A 75 -1.41 -11.88 -1.37
CA THR A 75 -1.10 -10.58 -0.73
C THR A 75 -1.10 -9.45 -1.76
N LEU A 76 -0.43 -9.62 -2.90
CA LEU A 76 -0.41 -8.64 -3.99
C LEU A 76 -1.81 -8.48 -4.60
N PHE A 77 -2.58 -9.55 -4.69
CA PHE A 77 -3.96 -9.49 -5.17
C PHE A 77 -4.86 -8.63 -4.26
N GLN A 78 -4.62 -8.59 -2.94
CA GLN A 78 -5.36 -7.69 -2.04
C GLN A 78 -5.14 -6.21 -2.40
N PHE A 79 -3.92 -5.83 -2.76
CA PHE A 79 -3.62 -4.48 -3.23
C PHE A 79 -4.29 -4.19 -4.57
N PHE A 80 -4.27 -5.16 -5.50
CA PHE A 80 -4.96 -5.06 -6.79
C PHE A 80 -6.46 -4.81 -6.64
N ILE A 81 -7.15 -5.58 -5.77
CA ILE A 81 -8.59 -5.42 -5.53
C ILE A 81 -8.92 -3.97 -5.14
N ARG A 82 -8.09 -3.33 -4.31
CA ARG A 82 -8.35 -1.97 -3.85
C ARG A 82 -8.18 -0.96 -4.98
N VAL A 83 -7.13 -1.10 -5.77
CA VAL A 83 -6.94 -0.30 -6.98
C VAL A 83 -8.16 -0.45 -7.89
N ARG A 84 -8.63 -1.68 -8.13
CA ARG A 84 -9.81 -1.93 -8.96
C ARG A 84 -11.07 -1.24 -8.41
N VAL A 85 -11.32 -1.31 -7.11
CA VAL A 85 -12.47 -0.66 -6.47
C VAL A 85 -12.39 0.87 -6.60
N ILE A 86 -11.19 1.44 -6.51
CA ILE A 86 -10.95 2.88 -6.62
C ILE A 86 -11.16 3.40 -8.05
N TYR A 87 -10.82 2.60 -9.07
CA TYR A 87 -10.93 2.97 -10.47
C TYR A 87 -12.23 2.51 -11.16
N CYS A 88 -13.33 2.38 -10.40
CA CYS A 88 -14.58 1.80 -10.91
C CYS A 88 -15.14 2.49 -12.19
N GLU A 89 -15.58 1.59 -13.07
CA GLU A 89 -16.45 1.67 -14.26
C GLU A 89 -15.86 1.94 -15.66
N ASP A 90 -14.99 2.93 -15.92
CA ASP A 90 -14.79 3.36 -17.33
C ASP A 90 -13.42 3.10 -17.99
N SER A 91 -12.50 2.35 -17.38
CA SER A 91 -11.23 2.05 -18.06
C SER A 91 -10.72 0.63 -17.85
N TRP A 92 -11.32 -0.29 -18.64
CA TRP A 92 -10.80 -1.64 -18.87
C TRP A 92 -9.27 -1.65 -19.04
N PHE A 93 -8.73 -0.66 -19.75
CA PHE A 93 -7.30 -0.50 -19.97
C PHE A 93 -6.49 -0.34 -18.67
N LYS A 94 -6.93 0.48 -17.71
CA LYS A 94 -6.21 0.69 -16.45
C LYS A 94 -6.28 -0.54 -15.55
N THR A 95 -7.44 -1.18 -15.48
CA THR A 95 -7.59 -2.42 -14.70
C THR A 95 -6.74 -3.53 -15.31
N GLY A 96 -6.69 -3.64 -16.64
CA GLY A 96 -5.81 -4.55 -17.36
C GLY A 96 -4.33 -4.31 -17.06
N PHE A 97 -3.88 -3.06 -17.05
CA PHE A 97 -2.50 -2.71 -16.70
C PHE A 97 -2.11 -3.13 -15.28
N PHE A 98 -2.98 -2.92 -14.29
CA PHE A 98 -2.68 -3.37 -12.92
C PHE A 98 -2.76 -4.89 -12.78
N ALA A 99 -3.63 -5.55 -13.54
CA ALA A 99 -3.69 -7.01 -13.57
C ALA A 99 -2.43 -7.61 -14.21
N THR A 100 -1.91 -7.03 -15.29
CA THR A 100 -0.65 -7.49 -15.91
C THR A 100 0.54 -7.24 -14.99
N LEU A 101 0.60 -6.09 -14.31
CA LEU A 101 1.62 -5.83 -13.29
C LEU A 101 1.55 -6.84 -12.13
N TRP A 102 0.35 -7.20 -11.66
CA TRP A 102 0.18 -8.22 -10.63
C TRP A 102 0.66 -9.60 -11.11
N VAL A 103 0.31 -10.01 -12.34
CA VAL A 103 0.79 -11.27 -12.93
C VAL A 103 2.31 -11.23 -13.09
N LEU A 104 2.89 -10.10 -13.51
CA LEU A 104 4.33 -9.95 -13.67
C LEU A 104 5.07 -10.04 -12.33
N ALA A 105 4.56 -9.37 -11.28
CA ALA A 105 5.13 -9.44 -9.94
C ALA A 105 5.05 -10.86 -9.36
N SER A 106 3.90 -11.53 -9.54
CA SER A 106 3.71 -12.92 -9.14
C SER A 106 4.62 -13.86 -9.93
N GLY A 107 4.73 -13.67 -11.25
CA GLY A 107 5.63 -14.44 -12.13
C GLY A 107 7.11 -14.24 -11.80
N GLY A 108 7.49 -13.06 -11.30
CA GLY A 108 8.81 -12.86 -10.71
C GLY A 108 9.04 -13.82 -9.53
N ALA A 109 8.06 -13.91 -8.62
CA ALA A 109 8.16 -14.83 -7.48
C ALA A 109 8.18 -16.32 -7.87
N SER A 110 7.56 -16.72 -8.99
CA SER A 110 7.64 -18.12 -9.47
C SER A 110 9.03 -18.49 -9.99
N LEU A 111 9.81 -17.54 -10.53
CA LEU A 111 11.19 -17.82 -10.94
C LEU A 111 12.04 -18.33 -9.76
N ASN A 112 11.82 -17.79 -8.56
CA ASN A 112 12.47 -18.29 -7.35
C ASN A 112 12.13 -19.77 -7.09
N PHE A 113 10.88 -20.19 -7.36
CA PHE A 113 10.47 -21.58 -7.19
C PHE A 113 11.18 -22.51 -8.19
N ASP A 114 11.10 -22.20 -9.49
CA ASP A 114 11.67 -23.03 -10.56
C ASP A 114 13.19 -23.22 -10.39
N PHE A 115 13.90 -22.14 -10.04
CA PHE A 115 15.35 -22.22 -9.84
C PHE A 115 15.74 -23.03 -8.60
N ASN A 116 14.94 -23.02 -7.53
CA ASN A 116 15.24 -23.81 -6.33
C ASN A 116 14.89 -25.29 -6.49
N VAL A 117 13.92 -25.62 -7.34
CA VAL A 117 13.67 -27.00 -7.76
C VAL A 117 14.83 -27.52 -8.63
N ALA A 118 15.31 -26.70 -9.57
CA ALA A 118 16.39 -27.09 -10.50
C ALA A 118 17.78 -27.09 -9.84
N THR A 119 18.05 -26.13 -8.96
CA THR A 119 19.31 -25.95 -8.24
C THR A 119 18.99 -25.46 -6.83
N PRO A 120 18.78 -26.37 -5.86
CA PRO A 120 18.49 -25.97 -4.49
C PRO A 120 19.54 -24.99 -4.00
N LEU A 121 19.12 -23.78 -3.63
CA LEU A 121 20.01 -22.79 -3.04
C LEU A 121 20.34 -23.24 -1.61
N ALA A 122 21.15 -24.30 -1.50
CA ALA A 122 21.64 -24.73 -0.22
C ALA A 122 22.50 -23.60 0.34
N GLY A 123 22.10 -23.05 1.50
CA GLY A 123 22.95 -22.17 2.33
C GLY A 123 24.33 -22.76 2.68
N CYS A 124 24.59 -23.97 2.21
CA CYS A 124 25.84 -24.70 2.17
C CYS A 124 26.90 -24.13 1.15
N THR A 125 26.58 -23.17 0.23
CA THR A 125 27.59 -22.58 -0.69
C THR A 125 28.29 -21.33 -0.14
N LYS A 126 29.62 -21.39 0.03
CA LYS A 126 30.47 -20.35 0.66
C LYS A 126 30.70 -19.07 -0.16
N HIS A 127 30.20 -18.95 -1.40
CA HIS A 127 30.34 -17.73 -2.19
C HIS A 127 29.01 -17.31 -2.85
N PRO A 128 28.63 -16.02 -2.79
CA PRO A 128 27.53 -15.50 -3.57
C PRO A 128 27.94 -15.51 -5.03
N SER A 129 27.49 -16.51 -5.79
CA SER A 129 27.50 -16.41 -7.25
C SER A 129 26.57 -15.26 -7.64
N THR A 130 26.91 -14.49 -8.68
CA THR A 130 26.05 -13.45 -9.29
C THR A 130 24.63 -13.97 -9.55
N SER A 131 24.50 -15.28 -9.82
CA SER A 131 23.24 -15.97 -10.00
C SER A 131 22.32 -15.93 -8.76
N VAL A 132 22.86 -15.93 -7.53
CA VAL A 132 22.08 -15.87 -6.28
C VAL A 132 21.42 -14.51 -6.11
N LEU A 133 22.16 -13.43 -6.38
CA LEU A 133 21.66 -12.07 -6.27
C LEU A 133 20.53 -11.80 -7.26
N ILE A 134 20.69 -12.28 -8.49
CA ILE A 134 19.65 -12.16 -9.52
C ILE A 134 18.40 -12.96 -9.12
N ARG A 135 18.57 -14.20 -8.63
CA ARG A 135 17.46 -15.05 -8.19
C ARG A 135 16.64 -14.41 -7.08
N LEU A 136 17.29 -13.93 -6.03
CA LEU A 136 16.59 -13.32 -4.88
C LEU A 136 16.11 -11.89 -5.18
N GLY A 137 16.85 -11.14 -5.98
CA GLY A 137 16.61 -9.71 -6.20
C GLY A 137 15.54 -9.42 -7.24
N LEU A 138 15.47 -10.21 -8.32
CA LEU A 138 14.49 -9.99 -9.39
C LEU A 138 13.03 -10.01 -8.87
N PRO A 139 12.63 -10.91 -7.97
CA PRO A 139 11.25 -10.95 -7.48
C PRO A 139 10.95 -9.81 -6.51
N ILE A 140 11.92 -9.43 -5.67
CA ILE A 140 11.79 -8.27 -4.78
C ILE A 140 11.67 -6.99 -5.62
N LEU A 141 12.45 -6.85 -6.69
CA LEU A 141 12.35 -5.73 -7.63
C LEU A 141 10.98 -5.68 -8.31
N ALA A 142 10.45 -6.83 -8.76
CA ALA A 142 9.14 -6.89 -9.40
C ALA A 142 8.02 -6.47 -8.43
N ILE A 143 8.09 -6.91 -7.16
CA ILE A 143 7.18 -6.48 -6.09
C ILE A 143 7.35 -4.98 -5.81
N LEU A 144 8.59 -4.48 -5.74
CA LEU A 144 8.85 -3.06 -5.53
C LEU A 144 8.24 -2.17 -6.62
N VAL A 145 8.38 -2.58 -7.88
CA VAL A 145 7.79 -1.88 -9.03
C VAL A 145 6.26 -1.90 -8.92
N TYR A 146 5.69 -3.07 -8.60
CA TYR A 146 4.24 -3.21 -8.39
C TYR A 146 3.73 -2.29 -7.26
N ASP A 147 4.35 -2.33 -6.09
CA ASP A 147 3.99 -1.51 -4.92
C ASP A 147 4.12 -0.01 -5.24
N SER A 148 5.16 0.38 -5.98
CA SER A 148 5.37 1.77 -6.43
C SER A 148 4.22 2.23 -7.32
N CYS A 149 3.86 1.41 -8.33
CA CYS A 149 2.75 1.74 -9.23
C CYS A 149 1.41 1.81 -8.50
N VAL A 150 1.13 0.86 -7.60
CA VAL A 150 -0.09 0.84 -6.78
C VAL A 150 -0.15 2.06 -5.87
N PHE A 151 0.93 2.37 -5.16
CA PHE A 151 1.04 3.54 -4.31
C PHE A 151 0.74 4.81 -5.10
N LEU A 152 1.42 5.02 -6.23
CA LEU A 152 1.21 6.19 -7.09
C LEU A 152 -0.23 6.27 -7.61
N ALA A 153 -0.84 5.15 -7.98
CA ALA A 153 -2.23 5.12 -8.45
C ALA A 153 -3.20 5.61 -7.36
N ILE A 154 -3.12 5.02 -6.17
CA ILE A 154 -4.00 5.36 -5.05
C ILE A 154 -3.77 6.83 -4.65
N SER A 155 -2.51 7.27 -4.55
CA SER A 155 -2.17 8.65 -4.20
C SER A 155 -2.70 9.64 -5.22
N PHE A 156 -2.58 9.32 -6.50
CA PHE A 156 -3.10 10.14 -7.58
C PHE A 156 -4.62 10.26 -7.54
N GLN A 157 -5.34 9.18 -7.24
CA GLN A 157 -6.79 9.23 -7.15
C GLN A 157 -7.24 10.07 -5.95
N ILE A 158 -6.60 9.91 -4.78
CA ILE A 158 -6.93 10.70 -3.59
C ILE A 158 -6.64 12.18 -3.86
N TYR A 159 -5.52 12.51 -4.51
CA TYR A 159 -5.22 13.87 -4.95
C TYR A 159 -6.30 14.44 -5.90
N LYS A 160 -6.77 13.63 -6.85
CA LYS A 160 -7.85 14.04 -7.75
C LYS A 160 -9.14 14.30 -6.95
N LEU A 161 -9.46 13.43 -5.99
CA LEU A 161 -10.65 13.58 -5.14
C LEU A 161 -10.57 14.82 -4.25
N SER A 162 -9.41 15.13 -3.66
CA SER A 162 -9.22 16.31 -2.81
C SER A 162 -9.27 17.61 -3.61
N SER A 163 -8.71 17.64 -4.83
CA SER A 163 -8.80 18.80 -5.73
C SER A 163 -10.23 19.12 -6.16
N LEU A 164 -11.11 18.12 -6.21
CA LEU A 164 -12.54 18.31 -6.47
C LEU A 164 -13.29 18.83 -5.22
N PHE A 165 -12.88 18.40 -4.02
CA PHE A 165 -13.49 18.82 -2.76
C PHE A 165 -13.26 20.31 -2.43
N VAL A 166 -12.19 20.91 -2.96
CA VAL A 166 -11.93 22.37 -2.87
C VAL A 166 -12.80 23.17 -3.87
N GLY A 167 -13.51 22.50 -4.80
CA GLY A 167 -14.31 23.16 -5.83
C GLY A 167 -15.79 22.75 -5.95
N ALA A 168 -16.26 21.63 -5.39
CA ALA A 168 -17.64 21.19 -5.57
C ALA A 168 -18.14 20.16 -4.54
N LYS A 169 -19.43 20.27 -4.18
CA LYS A 169 -20.23 19.31 -3.37
C LYS A 169 -20.17 17.88 -3.94
N PRO A 170 -20.26 16.82 -3.10
CA PRO A 170 -20.26 15.45 -3.57
C PRO A 170 -21.67 15.08 -4.07
N GLN A 171 -21.80 14.70 -5.34
CA GLN A 171 -22.99 13.97 -5.78
C GLN A 171 -22.66 12.99 -6.91
N CYS A 172 -22.51 11.70 -6.53
CA CYS A 172 -22.68 10.59 -7.46
C CYS A 172 -24.17 10.46 -7.78
N ASN A 173 -24.68 11.27 -8.70
CA ASN A 173 -25.80 10.99 -9.60
C ASN A 173 -26.21 12.27 -10.35
N GLN A 174 -25.62 12.50 -11.52
CA GLN A 174 -26.31 13.23 -12.60
C GLN A 174 -25.72 12.82 -13.95
N LYS A 175 -26.51 12.08 -14.72
CA LYS A 175 -26.32 11.99 -16.18
C LYS A 175 -26.75 13.32 -16.75
N GLU A 176 -25.85 14.06 -17.40
CA GLU A 176 -26.26 15.12 -18.31
C GLU A 176 -25.28 15.30 -19.48
N TYR A 177 -25.87 15.74 -20.57
CA TYR A 177 -25.52 15.50 -21.96
C TYR A 177 -24.74 16.68 -22.55
N GLY A 178 -23.67 16.36 -23.28
CA GLY A 178 -23.11 17.06 -24.45
C GLY A 178 -22.86 18.57 -24.43
N THR A 179 -21.59 18.95 -24.65
CA THR A 179 -21.27 19.99 -25.63
C THR A 179 -19.99 19.64 -26.38
N ARG A 180 -20.09 19.71 -27.71
CA ARG A 180 -19.04 19.54 -28.73
C ARG A 180 -18.30 20.87 -28.84
N ASP A 181 -16.97 20.91 -28.79
CA ASP A 181 -16.16 21.95 -29.48
C ASP A 181 -14.64 21.65 -29.51
N GLY A 182 -14.06 21.78 -30.71
CA GLY A 182 -12.65 22.08 -30.99
C GLY A 182 -11.58 20.97 -30.92
N PRO A 183 -10.86 20.65 -32.02
CA PRO A 183 -9.69 19.79 -31.97
C PRO A 183 -8.43 20.63 -31.71
N THR A 184 -8.06 20.78 -30.45
CA THR A 184 -6.74 21.28 -30.04
C THR A 184 -6.15 20.25 -29.08
N PRO A 185 -4.89 19.79 -29.24
CA PRO A 185 -4.36 18.67 -28.47
C PRO A 185 -4.20 19.02 -26.98
N GLN A 186 -5.27 18.81 -26.22
CA GLN A 186 -5.44 19.07 -24.77
C GLN A 186 -4.40 18.35 -23.89
N PHE A 187 -3.75 17.31 -24.42
CA PHE A 187 -2.80 16.50 -23.66
C PHE A 187 -1.61 17.33 -23.16
N ILE A 188 -1.01 18.18 -24.00
CA ILE A 188 0.26 18.87 -23.67
C ILE A 188 0.08 20.03 -22.68
N GLN A 189 -1.09 20.69 -22.68
CA GLN A 189 -1.36 21.78 -21.71
C GLN A 189 -1.65 21.25 -20.30
N SER A 190 -2.26 20.07 -20.18
CA SER A 190 -2.54 19.44 -18.88
C SER A 190 -1.26 19.04 -18.13
N PHE A 191 -0.17 18.69 -18.82
CA PHE A 191 1.10 18.35 -18.17
C PHE A 191 1.83 19.59 -17.64
N LYS A 192 1.81 20.72 -18.35
CA LYS A 192 2.47 21.97 -17.89
C LYS A 192 1.76 22.61 -16.70
N ALA A 193 0.43 22.68 -16.72
CA ALA A 193 -0.35 23.22 -15.60
C ALA A 193 -0.24 22.36 -14.32
N ARG A 194 -0.08 21.03 -14.49
CA ARG A 194 0.10 20.07 -13.39
C ARG A 194 1.52 20.02 -12.85
N ALA A 195 2.52 20.27 -13.69
CA ALA A 195 3.92 20.40 -13.26
C ALA A 195 4.16 21.70 -12.49
N LEU A 196 3.48 22.80 -12.85
CA LEU A 196 3.59 24.07 -12.14
C LEU A 196 2.88 24.07 -10.77
N THR A 197 1.81 23.31 -10.60
CA THR A 197 1.12 23.14 -9.30
C THR A 197 1.88 22.22 -8.33
N LEU A 198 2.69 21.30 -8.86
CA LEU A 198 3.57 20.41 -8.10
C LEU A 198 4.74 21.13 -7.39
N VAL A 199 5.12 22.32 -7.86
CA VAL A 199 6.28 23.08 -7.35
C VAL A 199 5.87 24.24 -6.43
N GLY A 200 4.59 24.64 -6.41
CA GLY A 200 4.19 25.96 -5.93
C GLY A 200 3.63 26.08 -4.51
N ARG A 201 2.61 25.29 -4.11
CA ARG A 201 1.86 25.59 -2.87
C ARG A 201 0.91 24.51 -2.32
N GLU A 202 0.71 23.40 -3.03
CA GLU A 202 -0.29 22.36 -2.69
C GLU A 202 0.29 21.14 -1.94
N LEU A 203 1.58 21.18 -1.58
CA LEU A 203 2.24 20.15 -0.78
C LEU A 203 1.55 19.86 0.58
N PRO A 204 0.89 20.82 1.28
CA PRO A 204 0.24 20.53 2.56
C PRO A 204 -0.95 19.58 2.43
N SER A 205 -1.79 19.74 1.40
CA SER A 205 -3.00 18.93 1.21
C SER A 205 -2.67 17.51 0.71
N LEU A 206 -1.68 17.40 -0.18
CA LEU A 206 -1.16 16.11 -0.66
C LEU A 206 -0.43 15.35 0.44
N THR A 207 0.43 16.00 1.21
CA THR A 207 1.12 15.38 2.36
C THR A 207 0.12 14.96 3.42
N ARG A 208 -0.90 15.78 3.69
CA ARG A 208 -1.97 15.47 4.64
C ARG A 208 -2.82 14.28 4.19
N ALA A 209 -3.16 14.20 2.91
CA ALA A 209 -3.90 13.07 2.35
C ALA A 209 -3.08 11.76 2.30
N ILE A 210 -1.76 11.86 2.09
CA ILE A 210 -0.83 10.72 2.18
C ILE A 210 -0.63 10.25 3.64
N LEU A 211 -0.71 11.17 4.61
CA LEU A 211 -0.52 10.88 6.04
C LEU A 211 -1.79 10.44 6.78
N GLN A 212 -3.00 10.63 6.23
CA GLN A 212 -4.28 10.34 6.92
C GLN A 212 -4.67 8.84 6.89
N ASP A 213 -3.77 8.00 7.40
CA ASP A 213 -4.03 6.65 7.93
C ASP A 213 -4.20 5.46 6.96
N GLY A 214 -4.59 5.64 5.70
CA GLY A 214 -4.65 4.52 4.73
C GLY A 214 -3.41 4.36 3.86
N GLN A 215 -2.87 5.48 3.38
CA GLN A 215 -1.78 5.52 2.39
C GLN A 215 -0.40 5.24 2.99
N LEU A 216 -0.17 5.62 4.25
CA LEU A 216 1.09 5.40 4.96
C LEU A 216 1.51 3.93 4.93
N TYR A 217 0.57 2.99 5.04
CA TYR A 217 0.88 1.56 5.03
C TYR A 217 1.33 1.04 3.65
N TYR A 218 0.86 1.64 2.56
CA TYR A 218 1.39 1.36 1.22
C TYR A 218 2.80 1.95 1.07
N LEU A 219 3.04 3.15 1.62
CA LEU A 219 4.37 3.74 1.66
C LEU A 219 5.34 2.91 2.51
N MET A 220 4.87 2.35 3.63
CA MET A 220 5.65 1.44 4.47
C MET A 220 5.96 0.14 3.72
N SER A 221 4.99 -0.43 3.00
CA SER A 221 5.20 -1.62 2.16
C SER A 221 6.24 -1.36 1.07
N LEU A 222 6.14 -0.23 0.38
CA LEU A 222 7.11 0.25 -0.60
C LEU A 222 8.50 0.41 0.03
N GLY A 223 8.59 1.03 1.21
CA GLY A 223 9.83 1.20 1.96
C GLY A 223 10.46 -0.12 2.37
N VAL A 224 9.66 -1.07 2.86
CA VAL A 224 10.12 -2.42 3.23
C VAL A 224 10.67 -3.16 2.00
N SER A 225 9.98 -3.09 0.86
CA SER A 225 10.47 -3.63 -0.42
C SER A 225 11.79 -2.99 -0.85
N ALA A 226 11.92 -1.66 -0.72
CA ALA A 226 13.13 -0.93 -1.10
C ALA A 226 14.31 -1.26 -0.18
N ILE A 227 14.10 -1.25 1.14
CA ILE A 227 15.11 -1.58 2.15
C ILE A 227 15.60 -3.02 1.93
N THR A 228 14.69 -3.96 1.71
CA THR A 228 15.04 -5.37 1.45
C THR A 228 15.92 -5.49 0.21
N LEU A 229 15.59 -4.80 -0.88
CA LEU A 229 16.38 -4.81 -2.10
C LEU A 229 17.78 -4.20 -1.89
N VAL A 230 17.86 -3.06 -1.21
CA VAL A 230 19.14 -2.39 -0.90
C VAL A 230 20.03 -3.30 -0.05
N LEU A 231 19.47 -3.89 1.02
CA LEU A 231 20.19 -4.83 1.87
C LEU A 231 20.67 -6.05 1.08
N LEU A 232 19.82 -6.61 0.21
CA LEU A 232 20.18 -7.76 -0.62
C LEU A 232 21.37 -7.47 -1.55
N LEU A 233 21.41 -6.29 -2.16
CA LEU A 233 22.48 -5.87 -3.07
C LEU A 233 23.74 -5.41 -2.34
N HIS A 234 23.65 -5.12 -1.04
CA HIS A 234 24.75 -4.55 -0.29
C HIS A 234 25.90 -5.57 -0.10
N PRO A 235 27.15 -5.24 -0.48
CA PRO A 235 28.27 -6.17 -0.44
C PRO A 235 28.71 -6.55 0.99
N SER A 236 28.40 -5.73 2.00
CA SER A 236 28.77 -6.00 3.40
C SER A 236 27.93 -7.10 4.07
N ILE A 237 26.75 -7.45 3.51
CA ILE A 237 25.91 -8.51 4.10
C ILE A 237 26.48 -9.88 3.76
N TYR A 238 26.86 -10.63 4.79
CA TYR A 238 27.32 -12.01 4.68
C TYR A 238 26.32 -12.85 3.87
N SER A 239 26.85 -13.66 2.94
CA SER A 239 26.05 -14.42 1.97
C SER A 239 24.99 -15.32 2.63
N GLY A 240 25.24 -15.78 3.85
CA GLY A 240 24.28 -16.59 4.62
C GLY A 240 23.07 -15.82 5.13
N TYR A 241 23.15 -14.50 5.35
CA TYR A 241 22.02 -13.70 5.85
C TYR A 241 21.09 -13.20 4.74
N ARG A 242 21.56 -13.14 3.49
CA ARG A 242 20.75 -12.65 2.35
C ARG A 242 19.44 -13.43 2.13
N PRO A 243 19.43 -14.77 2.17
CA PRO A 243 18.19 -15.54 2.03
C PRO A 243 17.20 -15.29 3.17
N LEU A 244 17.66 -14.91 4.37
CA LEU A 244 16.78 -14.61 5.52
C LEU A 244 15.99 -13.31 5.32
N LEU A 245 16.39 -12.43 4.39
CA LEU A 245 15.67 -11.20 4.10
C LEU A 245 14.32 -11.45 3.41
N VAL A 246 14.23 -12.49 2.59
CA VAL A 246 13.01 -12.85 1.83
C VAL A 246 11.82 -13.22 2.74
N PRO A 247 11.95 -14.14 3.72
CA PRO A 247 10.84 -14.46 4.60
C PRO A 247 10.45 -13.26 5.49
N MET A 248 11.40 -12.40 5.88
CA MET A 248 11.10 -11.18 6.64
C MET A 248 10.28 -10.18 5.80
N HIS A 249 10.71 -9.93 4.57
CA HIS A 249 10.02 -9.07 3.61
C HIS A 249 8.58 -9.55 3.37
N THR A 250 8.41 -10.86 3.15
CA THR A 250 7.08 -11.47 2.93
C THR A 250 6.15 -11.26 4.13
N VAL A 251 6.63 -11.54 5.34
CA VAL A 251 5.83 -11.39 6.58
C VAL A 251 5.40 -9.93 6.77
N LEU A 252 6.31 -8.99 6.57
CA LEU A 252 6.00 -7.56 6.70
C LEU A 252 4.96 -7.11 5.67
N LEU A 253 5.10 -7.51 4.40
CA LEU A 253 4.10 -7.19 3.37
C LEU A 253 2.72 -7.76 3.71
N ASN A 254 2.67 -9.00 4.21
CA ASN A 254 1.42 -9.63 4.61
C ASN A 254 0.75 -8.91 5.79
N ILE A 255 1.53 -8.52 6.80
CA ILE A 255 1.05 -7.74 7.96
C ILE A 255 0.51 -6.39 7.49
N MET A 256 1.24 -5.66 6.65
CA MET A 256 0.82 -4.36 6.12
C MET A 256 -0.46 -4.48 5.29
N ALA A 257 -0.53 -5.45 4.36
CA ALA A 257 -1.72 -5.69 3.55
C ALA A 257 -2.93 -6.06 4.41
N GLY A 258 -2.70 -6.84 5.47
CA GLY A 258 -3.73 -7.26 6.41
C GLY A 258 -4.26 -6.13 7.29
N TYR A 259 -3.38 -5.28 7.81
CA TYR A 259 -3.76 -4.09 8.57
C TYR A 259 -4.65 -3.17 7.74
N VAL A 260 -4.21 -2.81 6.54
CA VAL A 260 -4.99 -1.95 5.63
C VAL A 260 -6.33 -2.59 5.27
N PHE A 261 -6.43 -3.93 5.31
CA PHE A 261 -7.66 -4.65 4.97
C PHE A 261 -8.70 -4.47 6.06
N ARG A 262 -8.30 -4.72 7.31
CA ARG A 262 -9.14 -4.50 8.48
C ARG A 262 -9.60 -3.06 8.57
N GLU A 263 -8.69 -2.11 8.45
CA GLU A 263 -9.00 -0.68 8.56
C GLU A 263 -10.01 -0.19 7.50
N VAL A 264 -9.89 -0.66 6.26
CA VAL A 264 -10.87 -0.37 5.21
C VAL A 264 -12.22 -1.01 5.50
N ARG A 265 -12.23 -2.28 5.90
CA ARG A 265 -13.47 -3.07 6.06
C ARG A 265 -14.27 -2.71 7.29
N LEU A 266 -13.59 -2.38 8.38
CA LEU A 266 -14.21 -1.92 9.63
C LEU A 266 -14.63 -0.45 9.54
N GLY A 267 -14.31 0.26 8.44
CA GLY A 267 -14.70 1.65 8.23
C GLY A 267 -13.96 2.66 9.11
N ARG A 268 -12.98 2.21 9.89
CA ARG A 268 -12.18 3.03 10.82
C ARG A 268 -11.43 4.15 10.10
N MET A 269 -10.99 3.94 8.86
CA MET A 269 -10.35 5.02 8.08
C MET A 269 -11.32 6.17 7.76
N ARG A 270 -12.58 5.85 7.44
CA ARG A 270 -13.61 6.86 7.16
C ARG A 270 -13.95 7.67 8.41
N GLU A 271 -14.03 7.01 9.56
CA GLU A 271 -14.32 7.66 10.84
C GLU A 271 -13.21 8.62 11.29
N ARG A 272 -11.94 8.24 11.08
CA ARG A 272 -10.79 9.13 11.32
C ARG A 272 -10.78 10.34 10.39
N GLU A 273 -11.10 10.16 9.11
CA GLU A 273 -11.23 11.26 8.15
C GLU A 273 -12.32 12.25 8.59
N LEU A 274 -13.51 11.75 8.95
CA LEU A 274 -14.63 12.57 9.47
C LEU A 274 -14.26 13.31 10.76
N SER A 275 -13.58 12.63 11.69
CA SER A 275 -13.13 13.23 12.95
C SER A 275 -12.11 14.35 12.71
N THR A 276 -11.16 14.12 11.80
CA THR A 276 -10.14 15.13 11.47
C THR A 276 -10.76 16.34 10.76
N LEU A 277 -11.74 16.10 9.88
CA LEU A 277 -12.51 17.16 9.22
C LEU A 277 -13.29 17.99 10.25
N ALA A 278 -13.95 17.34 11.21
CA ALA A 278 -14.66 18.03 12.28
C ALA A 278 -13.72 18.92 13.12
N ILE A 279 -12.54 18.42 13.47
CA ILE A 279 -11.51 19.19 14.20
C ILE A 279 -11.05 20.39 13.38
N THR A 280 -10.80 20.23 12.08
CA THR A 280 -10.39 21.36 11.23
C THR A 280 -11.46 22.43 11.09
N LEU A 281 -12.72 22.03 10.93
CA LEU A 281 -13.84 22.97 10.83
C LEU A 281 -14.01 23.74 12.15
N HIS A 282 -13.84 23.05 13.29
CA HIS A 282 -13.86 23.71 14.60
C HIS A 282 -12.72 24.72 14.76
N GLN A 283 -11.51 24.37 14.32
CA GLN A 283 -10.36 25.28 14.35
C GLN A 283 -10.55 26.50 13.42
N GLN A 284 -11.14 26.32 12.24
CA GLN A 284 -11.45 27.44 11.34
C GLN A 284 -12.50 28.37 11.95
N HIS A 285 -13.55 27.83 12.56
CA HIS A 285 -14.57 28.64 13.24
C HIS A 285 -13.97 29.46 14.39
N GLN A 286 -13.09 28.86 15.20
CA GLN A 286 -12.41 29.60 16.27
C GLN A 286 -11.47 30.69 15.73
N ALA A 287 -10.79 30.45 14.61
CA ALA A 287 -9.95 31.46 13.98
C ALA A 287 -10.79 32.66 13.47
N GLU A 288 -11.93 32.41 12.81
CA GLU A 288 -12.85 33.48 12.34
C GLU A 288 -13.47 34.26 13.50
N GLU A 289 -13.81 33.60 14.61
CA GLU A 289 -14.36 34.23 15.82
C GLU A 289 -13.31 35.13 16.51
N THR A 290 -12.05 34.68 16.59
CA THR A 290 -10.97 35.53 17.12
C THR A 290 -10.64 36.73 16.23
N LEU A 291 -10.74 36.57 14.90
CA LEU A 291 -10.44 37.64 13.93
C LEU A 291 -11.55 38.69 13.91
N SER A 292 -12.82 38.28 14.04
CA SER A 292 -13.96 39.20 14.17
C SER A 292 -13.92 39.98 15.49
N LEU A 293 -13.60 39.34 16.62
CA LEU A 293 -13.42 40.04 17.90
C LEU A 293 -12.26 41.06 17.86
N HIS A 294 -11.19 40.76 17.14
CA HIS A 294 -10.06 41.69 16.99
C HIS A 294 -10.38 42.86 16.03
N SER A 295 -11.23 42.66 15.02
CA SER A 295 -11.72 43.74 14.15
C SER A 295 -12.61 44.71 14.92
N ILE A 296 -13.55 44.20 15.72
CA ILE A 296 -14.46 45.02 16.53
C ILE A 296 -13.68 45.89 17.51
N ARG A 297 -12.66 45.32 18.19
CA ARG A 297 -11.81 46.10 19.10
C ARG A 297 -11.03 47.20 18.40
N HIS A 298 -10.54 46.96 17.18
CA HIS A 298 -9.83 47.99 16.41
C HIS A 298 -10.75 49.14 15.98
N ASP A 299 -12.01 48.85 15.66
CA ASP A 299 -12.98 49.88 15.31
C ASP A 299 -13.36 50.73 16.54
N GLU A 300 -13.50 50.11 17.73
CA GLU A 300 -13.74 50.83 19.00
C GLU A 300 -12.57 51.75 19.38
N GLU A 301 -11.32 51.28 19.27
CA GLU A 301 -10.12 52.09 19.55
C GLU A 301 -9.97 53.27 18.57
N ALA A 302 -10.35 53.09 17.31
CA ALA A 302 -10.30 54.15 16.30
C ALA A 302 -11.38 55.22 16.49
N GLU A 303 -12.54 54.84 17.06
CA GLU A 303 -13.61 55.77 17.40
C GLU A 303 -13.26 56.61 18.65
N GLU A 304 -12.59 56.00 19.64
CA GLU A 304 -12.13 56.66 20.87
C GLU A 304 -11.03 57.72 20.62
N ASP A 305 -10.09 57.47 19.69
CA ASP A 305 -9.03 58.43 19.31
C ASP A 305 -9.55 59.60 18.46
N SER A 306 -10.78 59.52 17.95
CA SER A 306 -11.40 60.54 17.08
C SER A 306 -12.30 61.53 17.83
N SER A 307 -12.53 61.31 19.13
CA SER A 307 -13.43 62.08 19.98
C SER A 307 -12.72 62.94 21.03
#